data_AF-A0AAV5U9L5-F1
#
_entry.id   AF-A0AAV5U9L5-F1
#
_cell.length_a   1.000
_cell.length_b   1.000
_cell.length_c   1.000
_cell.angle_alpha   90.00
_cell.angle_beta   90.00
_cell.angle_gamma   90.00
#
_symmetry.space_group_name_H-M   'P 1'
#
loop_
_entity.id
_entity.type
_entity.pdbx_description
1 polymer ?
#
loop_
_entity_poly.entity_id
_entity_poly.type
_entity_poly.pdbx_seq_one_letter_code
_entity_poly.pdbx_strand_id
1 'polypeptide(L)'
;ATSFTYSCEELVHRFSPHSKFLDRLTVGCVILQENFSNFDDLKKFRLFNGSTFTNFVDIAASPTHCVQAAGQWNLFVENAEVNCNQQFTLVLTEELENFITPVKEVQLN
;
A
#
# COMPACT_ATOMS: atom_id res chain seq x y z
N ALA A 1 -17.55 4.92 5.63
CA ALA A 1 -16.48 4.02 5.17
C ALA A 1 -15.59 3.63 6.35
N THR A 2 -15.25 2.35 6.49
CA THR A 2 -14.20 1.92 7.41
C THR A 2 -12.83 2.03 6.71
N SER A 3 -11.84 2.63 7.36
CA SER A 3 -10.47 2.66 6.87
C SER A 3 -9.47 2.23 7.95
N PHE A 4 -8.38 1.61 7.52
CA PHE A 4 -7.25 1.22 8.37
C PHE A 4 -5.95 1.65 7.71
N THR A 5 -5.02 2.13 8.52
CA THR A 5 -3.70 2.56 8.09
C THR A 5 -2.63 1.73 8.79
N TYR A 6 -1.59 1.37 8.05
CA TYR A 6 -0.48 0.59 8.56
C TYR A 6 0.85 1.19 8.08
N SER A 7 1.77 1.38 9.01
CA SER A 7 3.16 1.75 8.72
C SER A 7 4.00 0.55 8.26
N CYS A 8 5.18 0.81 7.69
CA CYS A 8 6.14 -0.26 7.33
C CYS A 8 6.43 -1.18 8.54
N GLU A 9 6.71 -0.58 9.70
CA GLU A 9 7.03 -1.31 10.94
C GLU A 9 5.89 -2.22 11.38
N GLU A 10 4.65 -1.71 11.33
CA GLU A 10 3.48 -2.52 11.64
C GLU A 10 3.30 -3.67 10.64
N LEU A 11 3.52 -3.42 9.36
CA LEU A 11 3.43 -4.45 8.32
C LEU A 11 4.45 -5.57 8.50
N VAL A 12 5.67 -5.24 8.94
CA VAL A 12 6.74 -6.22 9.20
C VAL A 12 6.52 -6.98 10.51
N HIS A 13 6.13 -6.28 11.58
CA HIS A 13 6.09 -6.88 12.93
C HIS A 13 4.73 -7.48 13.32
N ARG A 14 3.63 -6.94 12.78
CA ARG A 14 2.27 -7.34 13.18
C ARG A 14 1.66 -8.39 12.27
N PHE A 15 2.12 -8.48 11.03
CA PHE A 15 1.54 -9.35 10.03
C PHE A 15 2.51 -10.46 9.66
N SER A 16 2.12 -11.70 9.95
CA SER A 16 2.77 -12.87 9.35
C SER A 16 2.58 -12.81 7.83
N PRO A 17 3.41 -13.50 7.03
CA PRO A 17 3.37 -13.49 5.56
C PRO A 17 2.03 -13.88 4.89
N HIS A 18 1.01 -14.21 5.68
CA HIS A 18 -0.31 -14.69 5.27
C HIS A 18 -1.45 -14.02 6.02
N SER A 19 -1.25 -12.84 6.61
CA SER A 19 -2.33 -12.19 7.32
C SER A 19 -3.42 -11.66 6.37
N LYS A 20 -4.67 -11.91 6.77
CA LYS A 20 -5.86 -11.47 6.04
C LYS A 20 -6.37 -10.15 6.62
N PHE A 21 -6.80 -9.24 5.76
CA PHE A 21 -7.51 -8.01 6.18
C PHE A 21 -9.02 -8.24 6.17
N LEU A 22 -9.83 -7.28 6.61
CA LEU A 22 -11.29 -7.45 6.57
C LEU A 22 -11.82 -7.50 5.13
N ASP A 23 -12.77 -8.40 4.85
CA ASP A 23 -13.31 -8.69 3.51
C ASP A 23 -13.90 -7.47 2.77
N ARG A 24 -14.38 -6.49 3.54
CA ARG A 24 -14.98 -5.26 3.02
C ARG A 24 -13.96 -4.22 2.54
N LEU A 25 -12.68 -4.37 2.87
CA LEU A 25 -11.64 -3.43 2.45
C LEU A 25 -11.18 -3.80 1.03
N THR A 26 -11.81 -3.17 0.04
CA THR A 26 -11.61 -3.49 -1.38
C THR A 26 -10.55 -2.62 -2.04
N VAL A 27 -10.18 -1.51 -1.40
CA VAL A 27 -9.20 -0.54 -1.92
C VAL A 27 -7.94 -0.57 -1.07
N GLY A 28 -6.78 -0.62 -1.71
CA GLY A 28 -5.47 -0.49 -1.08
C GLY A 28 -4.65 0.62 -1.72
N CYS A 29 -4.18 1.55 -0.89
CA CYS A 29 -3.35 2.68 -1.31
C CYS A 29 -1.99 2.63 -0.63
N VAL A 30 -0.94 3.00 -1.36
CA VAL A 30 0.44 3.05 -0.84
C VAL A 30 0.93 4.47 -0.94
N ILE A 31 1.16 5.11 0.20
CA ILE A 31 1.65 6.48 0.30
C ILE A 31 3.10 6.42 0.74
N LEU A 32 4.00 6.96 -0.08
CA LEU A 32 5.41 7.04 0.23
C LEU A 32 5.71 8.33 1.02
N GLN A 33 6.65 8.25 1.95
CA GLN A 33 7.23 9.46 2.55
C GLN A 33 7.95 10.30 1.47
N GLU A 34 8.06 11.61 1.70
CA GLU A 34 8.91 12.48 0.85
C GLU A 34 10.32 11.92 0.72
N ASN A 35 10.87 11.98 -0.49
CA ASN A 35 12.20 11.46 -0.83
C ASN A 35 12.39 9.96 -0.59
N PHE A 36 11.30 9.17 -0.62
CA PHE A 36 11.40 7.71 -0.58
C PHE A 36 12.27 7.19 -1.73
N SER A 37 13.23 6.34 -1.38
CA SER A 37 14.24 5.81 -2.31
C SER A 37 14.48 4.31 -2.17
N ASN A 38 14.04 3.71 -1.06
CA ASN A 38 14.21 2.28 -0.77
C ASN A 38 13.15 1.41 -1.48
N PHE A 39 13.14 1.47 -2.81
CA PHE A 39 12.18 0.73 -3.63
C PHE A 39 12.40 -0.79 -3.62
N ASP A 40 13.60 -1.25 -3.26
CA ASP A 40 13.88 -2.68 -3.17
C ASP A 40 13.18 -3.33 -1.97
N ASP A 41 13.11 -2.64 -0.83
CA ASP A 41 12.28 -3.10 0.28
C ASP A 41 10.79 -2.94 -0.01
N LEU A 42 10.39 -1.87 -0.71
CA LEU A 42 8.98 -1.68 -1.09
C LEU A 42 8.46 -2.83 -1.97
N LYS A 43 9.28 -3.38 -2.87
CA LYS A 43 8.92 -4.54 -3.73
C LYS A 43 8.61 -5.81 -2.94
N LYS A 44 9.10 -5.94 -1.71
CA LYS A 44 8.85 -7.11 -0.85
C LYS A 44 7.42 -7.16 -0.34
N PHE A 45 6.68 -6.04 -0.40
CA PHE A 45 5.29 -5.93 0.01
C PHE A 45 4.35 -6.11 -1.17
N ARG A 46 3.37 -7.00 -1.01
CA ARG A 46 2.37 -7.32 -2.03
C ARG A 46 0.98 -7.46 -1.42
N LEU A 47 -0.03 -6.97 -2.14
CA LEU A 47 -1.42 -7.28 -1.86
C LEU A 47 -1.89 -8.45 -2.74
N PHE A 48 -2.62 -9.40 -2.16
CA PHE A 48 -3.20 -10.54 -2.87
C PHE A 48 -4.72 -10.58 -2.69
N ASN A 49 -5.46 -10.55 -3.80
CA ASN A 49 -6.93 -10.56 -3.80
C ASN A 49 -7.56 -11.95 -4.03
N GLY A 50 -6.77 -13.03 -3.96
CA GLY A 50 -7.23 -14.39 -4.26
C GLY A 50 -6.88 -14.88 -5.67
N SER A 51 -6.53 -13.99 -6.60
CA SER A 51 -6.09 -14.37 -7.96
C SER A 51 -4.77 -13.75 -8.38
N THR A 52 -4.51 -12.51 -7.95
CA THR A 52 -3.39 -11.71 -8.44
C THR A 52 -2.65 -11.07 -7.28
N PHE A 53 -1.31 -11.07 -7.37
CA PHE A 53 -0.44 -10.27 -6.51
C PHE A 53 -0.19 -8.91 -7.15
N THR A 54 -0.28 -7.85 -6.37
CA THR A 54 0.07 -6.48 -6.79
C THR A 54 1.16 -5.95 -5.86
N ASN A 55 2.31 -5.54 -6.41
CA ASN A 55 3.41 -5.02 -5.61
C ASN A 55 3.13 -3.60 -5.13
N PHE A 56 3.64 -3.24 -3.96
CA PHE A 56 3.47 -1.88 -3.42
C PHE A 56 4.15 -0.83 -4.29
N VAL A 57 5.25 -1.18 -4.96
CA VAL A 57 5.90 -0.28 -5.93
C VAL A 57 4.97 0.06 -7.11
N ASP A 58 4.19 -0.90 -7.58
CA ASP A 58 3.26 -0.70 -8.70
C ASP A 58 2.05 0.14 -8.25
N ILE A 59 1.57 -0.09 -7.02
CA ILE A 59 0.50 0.71 -6.42
C ILE A 59 0.97 2.15 -6.24
N ALA A 60 2.15 2.36 -5.65
CA ALA A 60 2.71 3.68 -5.42
C ALA A 60 3.02 4.43 -6.72
N ALA A 61 3.32 3.73 -7.82
CA ALA A 61 3.54 4.33 -9.12
C ALA A 61 2.23 4.60 -9.90
N SER A 62 1.08 4.10 -9.42
CA SER A 62 -0.20 4.33 -10.09
C SER A 62 -0.62 5.80 -9.98
N PRO A 63 -1.39 6.35 -10.94
CA PRO A 63 -1.81 7.75 -10.92
C PRO A 63 -2.58 8.17 -9.66
N THR A 64 -3.25 7.22 -9.01
CA THR A 64 -4.03 7.45 -7.80
C THR A 64 -3.33 6.97 -6.53
N HIS A 65 -2.16 6.34 -6.66
CA HIS A 65 -1.48 5.62 -5.58
C HIS A 65 -2.32 4.50 -4.94
N CYS A 66 -3.37 4.06 -5.63
CA CYS A 66 -4.36 3.10 -5.13
C CYS A 66 -4.66 2.00 -6.16
N VAL A 67 -5.12 0.86 -5.66
CA VAL A 67 -5.69 -0.25 -6.42
C VAL A 67 -6.99 -0.72 -5.77
N GLN A 68 -7.93 -1.20 -6.58
CA GLN A 68 -9.19 -1.77 -6.12
C GLN A 68 -9.32 -3.22 -6.60
N ALA A 69 -9.86 -4.10 -5.75
CA ALA A 69 -10.20 -5.46 -6.10
C ALA A 69 -11.63 -5.81 -5.68
N ALA A 70 -12.24 -6.78 -6.37
CA ALA A 70 -13.59 -7.25 -6.05
C ALA A 70 -13.66 -8.16 -4.80
N GLY A 71 -12.56 -8.34 -4.07
CA GLY A 71 -12.46 -9.29 -2.96
C GLY A 71 -11.48 -8.85 -1.88
N GLN A 72 -11.35 -9.69 -0.85
CA GLN A 72 -10.52 -9.46 0.32
C GLN A 72 -9.02 -9.37 -0.04
N TRP A 73 -8.37 -8.32 0.43
CA TRP A 73 -6.92 -8.23 0.39
C TRP A 73 -6.26 -9.09 1.48
N ASN A 74 -5.18 -9.77 1.10
CA ASN A 74 -4.22 -10.39 2.00
C ASN A 74 -2.87 -9.70 1.84
N LEU A 75 -2.15 -9.51 2.95
CA LEU A 75 -0.78 -9.02 2.89
C LEU A 75 0.17 -10.18 2.67
N PHE A 76 1.10 -9.99 1.75
CA PHE A 76 2.29 -10.81 1.65
C PHE A 76 3.52 -9.93 1.82
N VAL A 77 4.37 -10.29 2.77
CA VAL A 77 5.68 -9.68 2.98
C VAL A 77 6.72 -10.75 2.76
N GLU A 78 7.62 -10.53 1.80
CA GLU A 78 8.74 -11.43 1.60
C GLU A 78 9.71 -11.33 2.79
N ASN A 79 9.92 -12.44 3.49
CA ASN A 79 10.60 -12.57 4.79
C ASN A 79 12.12 -12.27 4.77
N ALA A 80 12.63 -11.59 3.75
CA ALA A 80 14.01 -11.13 3.70
C ALA A 80 14.09 -9.76 4.38
N GLU A 81 14.89 -9.65 5.44
CA GLU A 81 15.27 -8.42 6.18
C GLU A 81 14.75 -7.14 5.51
N VAL A 82 13.53 -6.74 5.87
CA VAL A 82 12.93 -5.50 5.38
C VAL A 82 13.44 -4.38 6.28
N ASN A 83 14.01 -3.33 5.68
CA ASN A 83 14.47 -2.18 6.42
C ASN A 83 13.45 -1.03 6.33
N CYS A 84 12.77 -0.74 7.45
CA CYS A 84 11.80 0.34 7.57
C CYS A 84 12.40 1.72 7.91
N ASN A 85 13.69 1.95 7.64
CA ASN A 85 14.35 3.26 7.83
C ASN A 85 13.71 4.39 7.00
N GLN A 86 13.08 4.06 5.86
CA GLN A 86 12.19 4.97 5.14
C GLN A 86 10.76 4.45 5.25
N GLN A 87 9.84 5.33 5.67
CA GLN A 87 8.47 4.92 5.95
C GLN A 87 7.60 5.01 4.70
N PHE A 88 6.62 4.13 4.65
CA PHE A 88 5.47 4.22 3.77
C PHE A 88 4.23 3.84 4.57
N THR A 89 3.07 4.26 4.08
CA THR A 89 1.77 3.96 4.68
C THR A 89 0.93 3.15 3.71
N LEU A 90 0.46 1.98 4.15
CA LEU A 90 -0.64 1.27 3.51
C LEU A 90 -1.95 1.78 4.08
N VAL A 91 -2.86 2.21 3.21
CA VAL A 91 -4.25 2.51 3.59
C VAL A 91 -5.17 1.48 2.95
N LEU A 92 -6.00 0.84 3.76
CA LEU A 92 -7.05 -0.08 3.31
C LEU A 92 -8.42 0.53 3.63
N THR A 93 -9.30 0.61 2.64
CA THR A 93 -10.64 1.22 2.79
C THR A 93 -11.69 0.47 1.95
N GLU A 94 -12.95 0.69 2.28
CA GLU A 94 -14.11 0.10 1.59
C GLU A 94 -14.38 0.75 0.23
N GLU A 95 -14.12 2.05 0.11
CA GLU A 95 -14.45 2.85 -1.06
C GLU A 95 -13.22 3.63 -1.54
N LEU A 96 -13.12 3.81 -2.86
CA LEU A 96 -12.12 4.69 -3.45
C LEU A 96 -12.54 6.13 -3.17
N GLU A 97 -12.31 6.60 -1.94
CA GLU A 97 -12.31 8.03 -1.71
C GLU A 97 -11.20 8.62 -2.58
N ASN A 98 -11.42 9.82 -3.13
CA ASN A 98 -10.40 10.55 -3.87
C ASN A 98 -9.24 10.86 -2.91
N PHE A 99 -8.35 9.89 -2.70
CA PHE A 99 -7.09 10.11 -2.00
C PHE A 99 -6.43 11.25 -2.73
N ILE A 100 -6.18 12.32 -1.97
CA ILE A 100 -5.69 13.60 -2.44
C ILE A 100 -4.48 13.31 -3.33
N THR A 101 -4.69 13.33 -4.65
CA THR A 101 -3.59 13.39 -5.59
C THR A 101 -2.91 14.71 -5.30
N PRO A 102 -1.58 14.75 -5.07
CA PRO A 102 -0.89 16.02 -5.01
C PRO A 102 -1.28 16.79 -6.27
N VAL A 103 -1.95 17.93 -6.09
CA VAL A 103 -2.26 18.80 -7.21
C VAL A 103 -0.91 19.13 -7.82
N LYS A 104 -0.67 18.64 -9.04
CA LYS A 104 0.52 18.98 -9.80
C LYS A 104 0.63 20.50 -9.73
N GLU A 105 1.68 21.02 -9.09
CA GLU A 105 1.84 22.48 -8.94
C GLU A 105 1.65 23.10 -10.31
N VAL A 106 0.63 23.94 -10.44
CA VAL A 106 0.46 24.76 -11.64
C VAL A 106 1.67 25.67 -11.64
N GLN A 107 2.65 25.36 -12.48
CA GLN A 107 3.74 26.27 -12.80
C GLN A 107 3.10 27.53 -13.37
N LEU A 108 2.99 28.56 -12.53
CA LEU A 108 2.61 29.91 -12.94
C LEU A 108 3.78 30.46 -13.75
N ASN A 109 3.68 30.35 -15.07
CA ASN A 109 4.52 31.10 -16.01
C ASN A 109 4.04 32.55 -16.10
#